data_AF-A0A811K3R8-F1
#
_entry.id   AF-A0A811K3R8-F1
#
_cell.length_a   1.000
_cell.length_b   1.000
_cell.length_c   1.000
_cell.angle_alpha   90.00
_cell.angle_beta   90.00
_cell.angle_gamma   90.00
#
_symmetry.space_group_name_H-M   'P 1'
#
loop_
_entity.id
_entity.type
_entity.pdbx_description
1 polymer ?
#
loop_
_entity_poly.entity_id
_entity_poly.type
_entity_poly.pdbx_seq_one_letter_code
_entity_poly.pdbx_strand_id
1 'polypeptide(L)'
;MYIMVIWILFIERKRFPSVFYKLVSIFGIQEVICYLLNQYVQRWPTSQFVYESYFRHLHAPSRFQILFYFFYFYTQLQGVLAATILAFNRVSCVLFPVNHDTVWRKHLKYVLILYYLSPLLCFWTLPFNKALIECSKDTGDDRECYFTYDHSHTFGISVGNNNHMAFITLSVISCIFNLVTIAVLTIRKKSLKVRRGYKQEINLFMTSFILFLTHLAYGIVEVSCLVLSWS
;
A
#
# COMPACT_ATOMS: atom_id res chain seq x y z
N MET A 1 -6.41 -13.14 -7.43
CA MET A 1 -6.69 -13.48 -6.01
C MET A 1 -7.48 -12.39 -5.28
N TYR A 2 -6.99 -11.14 -5.24
CA TYR A 2 -7.64 -10.03 -4.51
C TYR A 2 -9.10 -9.74 -4.93
N ILE A 3 -9.39 -9.73 -6.24
CA ILE A 3 -10.76 -9.50 -6.76
C ILE A 3 -11.74 -10.56 -6.21
N MET A 4 -11.33 -11.82 -6.12
CA MET A 4 -12.16 -12.91 -5.59
C MET A 4 -12.44 -12.73 -4.09
N VAL A 5 -11.44 -12.29 -3.31
CA VAL A 5 -11.61 -12.02 -1.87
C VAL A 5 -12.57 -10.85 -1.65
N ILE A 6 -12.41 -9.76 -2.41
CA ILE A 6 -13.30 -8.59 -2.33
C ILE A 6 -14.72 -8.98 -2.70
N TRP A 7 -14.89 -9.75 -3.78
CA TRP A 7 -16.19 -10.23 -4.23
C TRP A 7 -16.91 -11.04 -3.16
N ILE A 8 -16.22 -12.01 -2.54
CA ILE A 8 -16.78 -12.82 -1.45
C ILE A 8 -17.15 -11.95 -0.25
N LEU A 9 -16.29 -11.01 0.15
CA LEU A 9 -16.54 -10.11 1.28
C LEU A 9 -17.75 -9.19 1.02
N PHE A 10 -17.96 -8.79 -0.24
CA PHE A 10 -19.08 -7.93 -0.62
C PHE A 10 -20.41 -8.68 -0.57
N ILE A 11 -20.44 -9.93 -1.06
CA ILE A 11 -21.63 -10.79 -1.03
C ILE A 11 -21.99 -11.15 0.41
N GLU A 12 -20.99 -11.52 1.22
CA GLU A 12 -21.19 -11.99 2.60
C GLU A 12 -21.20 -10.86 3.64
N ARG A 13 -21.30 -9.60 3.19
CA ARG A 13 -21.34 -8.39 4.03
C ARG A 13 -22.31 -8.49 5.22
N LYS A 14 -23.47 -9.13 5.03
CA LYS A 14 -24.51 -9.25 6.06
C LYS A 14 -24.13 -10.25 7.16
N ARG A 15 -23.28 -11.25 6.86
CA ARG A 15 -22.85 -12.26 7.84
C ARG A 15 -21.70 -11.78 8.73
N PHE A 16 -20.93 -10.80 8.29
CA PHE A 16 -19.75 -10.30 9.00
C PHE A 16 -19.84 -8.80 9.34
N PRO A 17 -20.60 -8.40 10.38
CA PRO A 17 -20.79 -6.99 10.71
C PRO A 17 -19.57 -6.29 11.34
N SER A 18 -18.49 -7.04 11.61
CA SER A 18 -17.28 -6.52 12.25
C SER A 18 -16.59 -5.44 11.41
N VAL A 19 -16.09 -4.41 12.09
CA VAL A 19 -15.35 -3.30 11.46
C VAL A 19 -14.13 -3.79 10.68
N PHE A 20 -13.50 -4.87 11.15
CA PHE A 20 -12.33 -5.45 10.48
C PHE A 20 -12.61 -5.80 9.01
N TYR A 21 -13.71 -6.51 8.72
CA TYR A 21 -14.05 -6.89 7.35
C TYR A 21 -14.40 -5.70 6.46
N LYS A 22 -14.99 -4.63 7.04
CA LYS A 22 -15.22 -3.39 6.31
C LYS A 22 -13.92 -2.73 5.89
N LEU A 23 -12.95 -2.63 6.81
CA LEU A 23 -11.61 -2.10 6.50
C LEU A 23 -10.91 -2.93 5.44
N VAL A 24 -10.88 -4.26 5.58
CA VAL A 24 -10.28 -5.17 4.60
C VAL A 24 -10.92 -5.01 3.21
N SER A 25 -12.24 -4.83 3.13
CA SER A 25 -12.92 -4.63 1.85
C SER A 25 -12.53 -3.31 1.19
N ILE A 26 -12.50 -2.21 1.96
CA ILE A 26 -12.11 -0.89 1.46
C ILE A 26 -10.65 -0.91 0.97
N PHE A 27 -9.74 -1.45 1.79
CA PHE A 27 -8.33 -1.53 1.46
C PHE A 27 -8.07 -2.49 0.30
N GLY A 28 -8.82 -3.59 0.19
CA GLY A 28 -8.72 -4.50 -0.94
C GLY A 28 -9.06 -3.83 -2.27
N ILE A 29 -10.10 -2.99 -2.32
CA ILE A 29 -10.42 -2.20 -3.53
C ILE A 29 -9.25 -1.28 -3.89
N GLN A 30 -8.64 -0.65 -2.89
CA GLN A 30 -7.51 0.25 -3.11
C GLN A 30 -6.28 -0.48 -3.66
N GLU A 31 -5.98 -1.69 -3.17
CA GLU A 31 -4.90 -2.54 -3.69
C GLU A 31 -5.11 -2.90 -5.17
N VAL A 32 -6.36 -3.15 -5.59
CA VAL A 32 -6.66 -3.40 -7.01
C VAL A 32 -6.38 -2.16 -7.86
N ILE A 33 -6.76 -0.97 -7.38
CA ILE A 33 -6.47 0.30 -8.06
C ILE A 33 -4.95 0.52 -8.14
N CYS A 34 -4.23 0.32 -7.03
CA CYS A 34 -2.78 0.41 -6.98
C CYS A 34 -2.12 -0.52 -7.99
N TYR A 35 -2.60 -1.76 -8.11
CA TYR A 35 -2.09 -2.73 -9.07
C TYR A 35 -2.28 -2.27 -10.52
N LEU A 36 -3.45 -1.75 -10.86
CA LEU A 36 -3.73 -1.23 -12.21
C LEU A 36 -2.85 -0.01 -12.55
N LEU A 37 -2.71 0.91 -11.60
CA LEU A 37 -1.82 2.07 -11.75
C LEU A 37 -0.35 1.63 -11.87
N ASN A 38 0.07 0.60 -11.14
CA ASN A 38 1.41 0.04 -11.27
C ASN A 38 1.63 -0.58 -12.65
N GLN A 39 0.64 -1.27 -13.22
CA GLN A 39 0.74 -1.77 -14.60
C GLN A 39 0.94 -0.60 -15.58
N TYR A 40 0.14 0.45 -15.44
CA TYR A 40 0.22 1.64 -16.29
C TYR A 40 1.57 2.36 -16.20
N VAL A 41 2.06 2.60 -14.97
CA VAL A 41 3.28 3.39 -14.74
C VAL A 41 4.53 2.55 -14.99
N GLN A 42 4.65 1.34 -14.45
CA GLN A 42 5.91 0.60 -14.52
C GLN A 42 5.98 -0.38 -15.70
N ARG A 43 4.88 -1.06 -16.04
CA ARG A 43 4.94 -2.20 -16.99
C ARG A 43 4.59 -1.86 -18.43
N TRP A 44 3.69 -0.91 -18.64
CA TRP A 44 3.28 -0.57 -20.01
C TRP A 44 4.39 0.14 -20.81
N PRO A 45 5.19 1.06 -20.23
CA PRO A 45 6.28 1.70 -20.96
C PRO A 45 7.41 0.73 -21.36
N THR A 46 7.59 -0.36 -20.61
CA THR A 46 8.61 -1.37 -20.89
C THR A 46 8.17 -2.39 -21.95
N SER A 47 6.88 -2.46 -22.27
CA SER A 47 6.39 -3.27 -23.38
C SER A 47 6.57 -2.52 -24.70
N GLN A 48 7.43 -3.03 -25.59
CA GLN A 48 7.68 -2.42 -26.90
C GLN A 48 6.39 -2.13 -27.69
N PHE A 49 5.46 -3.09 -27.73
CA PHE A 49 4.18 -2.94 -28.44
C PHE A 49 3.34 -1.78 -27.91
N VAL A 50 3.19 -1.69 -26.58
CA VAL A 50 2.37 -0.63 -25.95
C VAL A 50 3.09 0.71 -26.05
N TYR A 51 4.40 0.71 -25.89
CA TYR A 51 5.23 1.89 -26.04
C TYR A 51 5.11 2.51 -27.43
N GLU A 52 5.35 1.72 -28.48
CA GLU A 52 5.28 2.20 -29.86
C GLU A 52 3.89 2.69 -30.25
N SER A 53 2.84 2.02 -29.77
CA SER A 53 1.44 2.35 -30.11
C SER A 53 0.89 3.56 -29.36
N TYR A 54 1.29 3.75 -28.09
CA TYR A 54 0.68 4.75 -27.21
C TYR A 54 1.69 5.77 -26.66
N PHE A 55 2.77 5.32 -26.04
CA PHE A 55 3.69 6.22 -25.33
C PHE A 55 4.65 6.98 -26.25
N ARG A 56 4.95 6.48 -27.44
CA ARG A 56 5.76 7.17 -28.45
C ARG A 56 5.17 8.53 -28.85
N HIS A 57 3.85 8.66 -28.84
CA HIS A 57 3.19 9.95 -29.11
C HIS A 57 3.19 10.90 -27.91
N LEU A 58 3.56 10.41 -26.73
CA LEU A 58 3.48 11.12 -25.45
C LEU A 58 4.86 11.51 -24.90
N HIS A 59 5.89 11.60 -25.74
CA HIS A 59 7.22 12.11 -25.35
C HIS A 59 7.20 13.56 -24.87
N ALA A 60 6.16 14.34 -25.23
CA ALA A 60 6.02 15.70 -24.74
C ALA A 60 5.61 15.71 -23.25
N PRO A 61 6.26 16.52 -22.40
CA PRO A 61 5.95 16.56 -20.98
C PRO A 61 4.48 16.96 -20.76
N SER A 62 3.72 16.06 -20.15
CA SER A 62 2.26 16.20 -20.06
C SER A 62 1.78 16.28 -18.62
N ARG A 63 0.83 17.20 -18.37
CA ARG A 63 0.12 17.32 -17.08
C ARG A 63 -0.88 16.19 -16.84
N PHE A 64 -1.20 15.39 -17.86
CA PHE A 64 -2.11 14.26 -17.69
C PHE A 64 -1.38 13.05 -17.09
N GLN A 65 -0.16 12.75 -17.57
CA GLN A 65 0.61 11.62 -17.05
C GLN A 65 1.04 11.80 -15.59
N ILE A 66 1.34 13.03 -15.16
CA ILE A 66 1.71 13.29 -13.75
C ILE A 66 0.56 12.95 -12.79
N LEU A 67 -0.70 13.00 -13.23
CA LEU A 67 -1.83 12.59 -12.40
C LEU A 67 -1.82 11.07 -12.15
N PHE A 68 -1.54 10.25 -13.17
CA PHE A 68 -1.38 8.81 -12.98
C PHE A 68 -0.20 8.48 -12.08
N TYR A 69 0.91 9.21 -12.26
CA TYR A 69 2.09 9.09 -11.41
C TYR A 69 1.78 9.48 -9.96
N PHE A 70 1.01 10.55 -9.74
CA PHE A 70 0.52 10.97 -8.42
C PHE A 70 -0.37 9.91 -7.78
N PHE A 71 -1.39 9.44 -8.51
CA PHE A 71 -2.27 8.40 -8.00
C PHE A 71 -1.51 7.11 -7.69
N TYR A 72 -0.50 6.76 -8.49
CA TYR A 72 0.35 5.60 -8.22
C TYR A 72 1.00 5.69 -6.84
N PHE A 73 1.80 6.72 -6.55
CA PHE A 73 2.43 6.88 -5.22
C PHE A 73 1.40 7.04 -4.09
N TYR A 74 0.31 7.77 -4.36
CA TYR A 74 -0.78 7.94 -3.42
C TYR A 74 -1.36 6.57 -3.00
N THR A 75 -1.66 5.70 -3.97
CA THR A 75 -2.21 4.37 -3.72
C THR A 75 -1.18 3.42 -3.10
N GLN A 76 0.10 3.55 -3.45
CA GLN A 76 1.19 2.74 -2.87
C GLN A 76 1.33 3.00 -1.36
N LEU A 77 1.37 4.28 -0.96
CA LEU A 77 1.45 4.67 0.44
C LEU A 77 0.18 4.27 1.21
N GLN A 78 -0.99 4.32 0.55
CA GLN A 78 -2.21 3.78 1.13
C GLN A 78 -2.17 2.28 1.39
N GLY A 79 -1.51 1.48 0.55
CA GLY A 79 -1.32 0.05 0.80
C GLY A 79 -0.58 -0.19 2.13
N VAL A 80 0.51 0.55 2.36
CA VAL A 80 1.29 0.44 3.61
C VAL A 80 0.49 0.93 4.81
N LEU A 81 -0.19 2.08 4.69
CA LEU A 81 -1.06 2.60 5.75
C LEU A 81 -2.18 1.63 6.11
N ALA A 82 -2.80 0.98 5.11
CA ALA A 82 -3.82 -0.03 5.32
C ALA A 82 -3.28 -1.19 6.16
N ALA A 83 -2.08 -1.69 5.84
CA ALA A 83 -1.43 -2.74 6.61
C ALA A 83 -1.19 -2.31 8.07
N THR A 84 -0.70 -1.09 8.30
CA THR A 84 -0.48 -0.55 9.66
C THR A 84 -1.78 -0.38 10.44
N ILE A 85 -2.84 0.14 9.81
CA ILE A 85 -4.16 0.30 10.44
C ILE A 85 -4.75 -1.06 10.80
N LEU A 86 -4.64 -2.07 9.92
CA LEU A 86 -5.11 -3.43 10.21
C LEU A 86 -4.31 -4.07 11.36
N ALA A 87 -2.99 -3.86 11.42
CA ALA A 87 -2.16 -4.32 12.54
C ALA A 87 -2.61 -3.68 13.85
N PHE A 88 -2.85 -2.37 13.87
CA PHE A 88 -3.37 -1.67 15.04
C PHE A 88 -4.77 -2.13 15.45
N ASN A 89 -5.65 -2.40 14.48
CA ASN A 89 -6.98 -2.95 14.72
C ASN A 89 -6.92 -4.30 15.43
N ARG A 90 -5.93 -5.13 15.11
CA ARG A 90 -5.74 -6.45 15.75
C ARG A 90 -5.19 -6.32 17.16
N VAL A 91 -4.15 -5.51 17.34
CA VAL A 91 -3.58 -5.22 18.68
C VAL A 91 -4.69 -4.77 19.62
N SER A 92 -5.49 -3.79 19.20
CA SER A 92 -6.60 -3.27 20.01
C SER A 92 -7.68 -4.31 20.30
N CYS A 93 -7.95 -5.25 19.38
CA CYS A 93 -8.91 -6.35 19.60
C CYS A 93 -8.42 -7.27 20.72
N VAL A 94 -7.14 -7.61 20.72
CA VAL A 94 -6.53 -8.47 21.75
C VAL A 94 -6.44 -7.73 23.08
N LEU A 95 -6.04 -6.45 23.09
CA LEU A 95 -5.90 -5.68 24.32
C LEU A 95 -7.27 -5.38 24.98
N PHE A 96 -8.28 -5.00 24.19
CA PHE A 96 -9.58 -4.49 24.68
C PHE A 96 -10.80 -5.20 24.05
N PRO A 97 -10.98 -6.51 24.27
CA PRO A 97 -11.96 -7.31 23.53
C PRO A 97 -13.43 -6.92 23.77
N VAL A 98 -13.76 -6.35 24.93
CA VAL A 98 -15.16 -6.05 25.31
C VAL A 98 -15.71 -4.84 24.55
N ASN A 99 -14.90 -3.79 24.39
CA ASN A 99 -15.33 -2.51 23.82
C ASN A 99 -14.78 -2.25 22.41
N HIS A 100 -13.96 -3.16 21.88
CA HIS A 100 -13.25 -2.99 20.61
C HIS A 100 -14.18 -2.55 19.47
N ASP A 101 -15.23 -3.33 19.20
CA ASP A 101 -16.08 -3.11 18.03
C ASP A 101 -16.86 -1.79 18.14
N THR A 102 -17.27 -1.39 19.35
CA THR A 102 -17.96 -0.11 19.60
C THR A 102 -17.02 1.08 19.41
N VAL A 103 -15.79 1.01 19.96
CA VAL A 103 -14.79 2.07 19.82
C VAL A 103 -14.40 2.25 18.35
N TRP A 104 -14.14 1.15 17.64
CA TRP A 104 -13.77 1.21 16.23
C TRP A 104 -14.91 1.70 15.35
N ARG A 105 -16.16 1.30 15.58
CA ARG A 105 -17.31 1.85 14.84
C ARG A 105 -17.44 3.36 15.02
N LYS A 106 -17.24 3.87 16.24
CA LYS A 106 -17.31 5.31 16.54
C LYS A 106 -16.19 6.09 15.83
N HIS A 107 -14.98 5.54 15.78
CA HIS A 107 -13.81 6.25 15.24
C HIS A 107 -13.49 5.92 13.78
N LEU A 108 -14.20 4.98 13.15
CA LEU A 108 -13.94 4.51 11.79
C LEU A 108 -13.88 5.67 10.79
N LYS A 109 -14.79 6.65 10.89
CA LYS A 109 -14.80 7.81 10.00
C LYS A 109 -13.48 8.60 10.08
N TYR A 110 -12.95 8.82 11.27
CA TYR A 110 -11.70 9.56 11.46
C TYR A 110 -10.50 8.76 10.95
N VAL A 111 -10.49 7.45 11.16
CA VAL A 111 -9.44 6.56 10.62
C VAL A 111 -9.44 6.61 9.08
N LEU A 112 -10.62 6.57 8.45
CA LEU A 112 -10.73 6.68 6.99
C LEU A 112 -10.33 8.07 6.48
N ILE A 113 -10.69 9.15 7.18
CA ILE A 113 -10.24 10.50 6.83
C ILE A 113 -8.70 10.57 6.87
N LEU A 114 -8.08 10.08 7.95
CA LEU A 114 -6.62 10.04 8.06
C LEU A 114 -6.00 9.24 6.91
N TYR A 115 -6.56 8.06 6.62
CA TYR A 115 -6.11 7.16 5.55
C TYR A 115 -6.13 7.81 4.15
N TYR A 116 -7.16 8.60 3.83
CA TYR A 116 -7.26 9.29 2.55
C TYR A 116 -6.47 10.62 2.52
N LEU A 117 -6.32 11.28 3.67
CA LEU A 117 -5.66 12.58 3.73
C LEU A 117 -4.13 12.47 3.82
N SER A 118 -3.61 11.46 4.51
CA SER A 118 -2.15 11.35 4.73
C SER A 118 -1.32 11.25 3.45
N PRO A 119 -1.68 10.44 2.42
CA PRO A 119 -0.88 10.40 1.21
C PRO A 119 -1.01 11.68 0.38
N LEU A 120 -2.16 12.38 0.49
CA LEU A 120 -2.34 13.69 -0.13
C LEU A 120 -1.35 14.69 0.46
N LEU A 121 -1.18 14.70 1.79
CA LEU A 121 -0.21 15.57 2.46
C LEU A 121 1.24 15.19 2.16
N CYS A 122 1.55 13.92 1.92
CA CYS A 122 2.92 13.49 1.57
C CYS A 122 3.32 13.81 0.13
N PHE A 123 2.36 13.81 -0.81
CA PHE A 123 2.60 13.94 -2.24
C PHE A 123 1.91 15.14 -2.90
N TRP A 124 1.43 16.12 -2.12
CA TRP A 124 0.69 17.29 -2.63
C TRP A 124 1.47 18.12 -3.65
N THR A 125 2.80 18.06 -3.65
CA THR A 125 3.66 18.79 -4.58
C THR A 125 3.71 18.17 -5.97
N LEU A 126 3.40 16.87 -6.11
CA LEU A 126 3.56 16.15 -7.36
C LEU A 126 2.72 16.70 -8.52
N PRO A 127 1.41 17.00 -8.34
CA PRO A 127 0.55 17.47 -9.42
C PRO A 127 0.97 18.81 -10.05
N PHE A 128 1.85 19.57 -9.40
CA PHE A 128 2.38 20.83 -9.93
C PHE A 128 3.54 20.63 -10.92
N ASN A 129 4.12 19.43 -10.98
CA ASN A 129 5.20 19.09 -11.89
C ASN A 129 4.67 18.55 -13.23
N LYS A 130 5.57 18.32 -14.19
CA LYS A 130 5.26 17.61 -15.44
C LYS A 130 5.94 16.25 -15.43
N ALA A 131 5.23 15.22 -15.90
CA ALA A 131 5.82 13.90 -16.10
C ALA A 131 6.35 13.80 -17.53
N LEU A 132 7.42 13.03 -17.70
CA LEU A 132 8.06 12.72 -18.97
C LEU A 132 8.56 11.28 -18.94
N ILE A 133 8.62 10.63 -20.10
CA ILE A 133 9.12 9.27 -20.22
C ILE A 133 10.54 9.37 -20.75
N GLU A 134 11.48 8.92 -19.94
CA GLU A 134 12.88 8.80 -20.30
C GLU A 134 13.18 7.35 -20.68
N CYS A 135 13.86 7.17 -21.81
CA CYS A 135 14.34 5.87 -22.24
C CYS A 135 15.86 5.88 -22.21
N SER A 136 16.46 4.81 -21.70
CA SER A 136 17.91 4.65 -21.75
C SER A 136 18.41 4.76 -23.19
N LYS A 137 19.50 5.50 -23.37
CA LYS A 137 20.14 5.70 -24.68
C LYS A 137 21.11 4.58 -25.04
N ASP A 138 21.24 3.56 -24.19
CA ASP A 138 22.14 2.44 -24.48
C ASP A 138 21.75 1.73 -25.77
N THR A 139 22.75 1.51 -26.63
CA THR A 139 22.66 0.98 -27.99
C THR A 139 22.39 -0.52 -28.05
N GLY A 140 21.74 -1.10 -27.02
CA GLY A 140 21.29 -2.50 -27.00
C GLY A 140 19.83 -2.65 -27.44
N ASP A 141 19.42 -3.89 -27.73
CA ASP A 141 18.02 -4.24 -28.08
C ASP A 141 17.04 -3.98 -26.90
N ASP A 142 17.55 -3.87 -25.68
CA ASP A 142 16.75 -3.68 -24.47
C ASP A 142 16.67 -2.19 -24.10
N ARG A 143 15.81 -1.45 -24.82
CA ARG A 143 15.48 -0.06 -24.45
C ARG A 143 14.53 -0.05 -23.24
N GLU A 144 15.08 0.17 -22.06
CA GLU A 144 14.28 0.39 -20.86
C GLU A 144 13.78 1.84 -20.81
N CYS A 145 12.45 2.01 -20.84
CA CYS A 145 11.77 3.29 -20.68
C CYS A 145 11.07 3.35 -19.33
N TYR A 146 11.26 4.45 -18.59
CA TYR A 146 10.64 4.69 -17.30
C TYR A 146 10.02 6.08 -17.22
N PHE A 147 8.99 6.19 -16.38
CA PHE A 147 8.42 7.49 -16.06
C PHE A 147 9.34 8.24 -15.10
N THR A 148 9.65 9.47 -15.47
CA THR A 148 10.27 10.45 -14.60
C THR A 148 9.43 11.73 -14.59
N TYR A 149 9.83 12.69 -13.77
CA TYR A 149 9.13 13.96 -13.64
C TYR A 149 10.13 15.08 -13.47
N ASP A 150 9.73 16.27 -13.93
CA ASP A 150 10.53 17.47 -13.74
C ASP A 150 10.62 17.81 -12.24
N HIS A 151 11.85 17.96 -11.74
CA HIS A 151 12.12 18.26 -10.34
C HIS A 151 12.04 19.76 -10.02
N SER A 152 11.75 20.62 -11.00
CA SER A 152 11.75 22.08 -10.86
C SER A 152 10.87 22.64 -9.73
N HIS A 153 9.72 22.01 -9.43
CA HIS A 153 8.81 22.48 -8.36
C HIS A 153 8.76 21.55 -7.13
N THR A 154 9.84 20.84 -6.84
CA THR A 154 9.87 19.87 -5.73
C THR A 154 10.19 20.47 -4.36
N PHE A 155 10.45 21.78 -4.24
CA PHE A 155 10.86 22.43 -2.99
C PHE A 155 12.01 21.69 -2.25
N GLY A 156 12.90 21.02 -3.00
CA GLY A 156 14.01 20.23 -2.46
C GLY A 156 13.63 18.86 -1.88
N ILE A 157 12.37 18.45 -1.96
CA ILE A 157 11.89 17.17 -1.44
C ILE A 157 11.71 16.18 -2.59
N SER A 158 12.66 15.25 -2.73
CA SER A 158 12.53 14.14 -3.68
C SER A 158 11.39 13.20 -3.24
N VAL A 159 10.49 12.92 -4.18
CA VAL A 159 9.36 11.98 -4.00
C VAL A 159 9.88 10.59 -3.62
N GLY A 160 11.01 10.19 -4.21
CA GLY A 160 11.66 8.92 -3.89
C GLY A 160 12.06 8.85 -2.42
N ASN A 161 12.67 9.92 -1.88
CA ASN A 161 13.09 9.96 -0.48
C ASN A 161 11.89 9.98 0.48
N ASN A 162 10.85 10.76 0.17
CA ASN A 162 9.61 10.76 0.95
C ASN A 162 8.94 9.39 0.98
N ASN A 163 8.82 8.76 -0.18
CA ASN A 163 8.24 7.43 -0.30
C ASN A 163 9.06 6.43 0.51
N HIS A 164 10.38 6.42 0.34
CA HIS A 164 11.30 5.57 1.07
C HIS A 164 11.14 5.69 2.60
N MET A 165 11.20 6.91 3.12
CA MET A 165 11.06 7.17 4.55
C MET A 165 9.69 6.75 5.09
N ALA A 166 8.61 7.01 4.34
CA ALA A 166 7.27 6.63 4.75
C ALA A 166 7.09 5.11 4.76
N PHE A 167 7.58 4.41 3.75
CA PHE A 167 7.50 2.95 3.63
C PHE A 167 8.24 2.25 4.77
N ILE A 168 9.48 2.67 5.05
CA ILE A 168 10.27 2.10 6.16
C ILE A 168 9.57 2.37 7.49
N THR A 169 9.22 3.62 7.76
CA THR A 169 8.63 4.01 9.04
C THR A 169 7.34 3.26 9.33
N LEU A 170 6.40 3.25 8.37
CA LEU A 170 5.12 2.57 8.53
C LEU A 170 5.25 1.05 8.63
N SER A 171 6.19 0.46 7.89
CA SER A 171 6.50 -0.97 7.98
C SER A 171 7.06 -1.33 9.34
N VAL A 172 7.99 -0.55 9.89
CA VAL A 172 8.53 -0.77 11.24
C VAL A 172 7.42 -0.67 12.29
N ILE A 173 6.54 0.34 12.21
CA ILE A 173 5.39 0.47 13.12
C ILE A 173 4.47 -0.75 13.02
N SER A 174 4.16 -1.20 11.80
CA SER A 174 3.35 -2.41 11.57
C SER A 174 4.02 -3.67 12.14
N CYS A 175 5.33 -3.81 12.01
CA CYS A 175 6.12 -4.89 12.60
C CYS A 175 5.95 -4.93 14.11
N ILE A 176 6.15 -3.78 14.77
CA ILE A 176 6.04 -3.64 16.22
C ILE A 176 4.63 -4.04 16.69
N PHE A 177 3.57 -3.57 16.02
CA PHE A 177 2.21 -3.96 16.37
C PHE A 177 1.94 -5.46 16.20
N ASN A 178 2.44 -6.07 15.12
CA ASN A 178 2.30 -7.51 14.93
C ASN A 178 3.07 -8.30 16.00
N LEU A 179 4.29 -7.89 16.35
CA LEU A 179 5.09 -8.51 17.42
C LEU A 179 4.40 -8.39 18.79
N VAL A 180 3.87 -7.21 19.12
CA VAL A 180 3.09 -7.00 20.36
C VAL A 180 1.88 -7.93 20.38
N THR A 181 1.19 -8.08 19.25
CA THR A 181 0.05 -9.01 19.14
C THR A 181 0.48 -10.45 19.44
N ILE A 182 1.59 -10.92 18.87
CA ILE A 182 2.15 -12.27 19.13
C ILE A 182 2.47 -12.43 20.61
N ALA A 183 3.17 -11.46 21.20
CA ALA A 183 3.56 -11.52 22.59
C ALA A 183 2.32 -11.64 23.51
N VAL A 184 1.31 -10.79 23.29
CA VAL A 184 0.08 -10.81 24.10
C VAL A 184 -0.71 -12.11 23.89
N LEU A 185 -0.83 -12.61 22.66
CA LEU A 185 -1.52 -13.88 22.38
C LEU A 185 -0.80 -15.06 23.03
N THR A 186 0.54 -15.06 23.03
CA THR A 186 1.35 -16.11 23.65
C THR A 186 1.19 -16.12 25.16
N ILE A 187 1.19 -14.95 25.80
CA ILE A 187 0.93 -14.80 27.24
C ILE A 187 -0.49 -15.28 27.59
N ARG A 188 -1.49 -14.97 26.75
CA ARG A 188 -2.91 -15.32 27.00
C ARG A 188 -3.31 -16.72 26.51
N LYS A 189 -2.38 -17.53 26.01
CA LYS A 189 -2.63 -18.86 25.42
C LYS A 189 -3.47 -19.79 26.29
N LYS A 190 -3.31 -19.74 27.62
CA LYS A 190 -4.10 -20.56 28.57
C LYS A 190 -5.56 -20.12 28.67
N SER A 191 -5.84 -18.82 28.63
CA SER A 191 -7.19 -18.26 28.73
C SER A 191 -7.99 -18.45 27.42
N LEU A 192 -7.31 -18.37 26.27
CA LEU A 192 -7.96 -18.47 24.95
C LEU A 192 -8.33 -19.90 24.53
N LYS A 193 -7.68 -20.94 25.09
CA LYS A 193 -8.02 -22.35 24.82
C LYS A 193 -9.47 -22.71 25.16
N VAL A 194 -10.09 -21.94 26.06
CA VAL A 194 -11.50 -22.11 26.47
C VAL A 194 -12.47 -21.50 25.44
N ARG A 195 -12.02 -20.56 24.59
CA ARG A 195 -12.85 -19.90 23.57
C ARG A 195 -12.70 -20.59 22.22
N ARG A 196 -13.80 -21.12 21.69
CA ARG A 196 -13.91 -21.89 20.42
C ARG A 196 -13.45 -21.17 19.14
N GLY A 197 -12.96 -19.93 19.21
CA GLY A 197 -12.50 -19.09 18.08
C GLY A 197 -10.97 -19.00 17.87
N TYR A 198 -10.17 -19.60 18.76
CA TYR A 198 -8.70 -19.46 18.76
C TYR A 198 -8.03 -19.78 17.40
N LYS A 199 -8.49 -20.82 16.70
CA LYS A 199 -7.90 -21.24 15.41
C LYS A 199 -8.17 -20.22 14.29
N GLN A 200 -9.36 -19.61 14.28
CA GLN A 200 -9.71 -18.59 13.30
C GLN A 200 -8.93 -17.29 13.54
N GLU A 201 -8.80 -16.88 14.80
CA GLU A 201 -8.00 -15.70 15.17
C GLU A 201 -6.52 -15.87 14.79
N ILE A 202 -5.95 -17.06 15.03
CA ILE A 202 -4.57 -17.36 14.62
C ILE A 202 -4.41 -17.39 13.10
N ASN A 203 -5.34 -17.98 12.36
CA ASN A 203 -5.24 -18.01 10.90
C ASN A 203 -5.33 -16.59 10.31
N LEU A 204 -6.23 -15.75 10.83
CA LEU A 204 -6.30 -14.34 10.45
C LEU A 204 -5.03 -13.59 10.86
N PHE A 205 -4.46 -13.90 12.02
CA PHE A 205 -3.18 -13.35 12.46
C PHE A 205 -2.05 -13.68 11.48
N MET A 206 -1.83 -14.97 11.23
CA MET A 206 -0.77 -15.48 10.34
C MET A 206 -0.88 -14.90 8.93
N THR A 207 -2.09 -14.78 8.40
CA THR A 207 -2.29 -14.21 7.06
C THR A 207 -1.82 -12.75 6.96
N SER A 208 -2.08 -11.88 7.93
CA SER A 208 -1.50 -10.52 7.85
C SER A 208 -0.07 -10.41 8.30
N PHE A 209 0.43 -11.33 9.11
CA PHE A 209 1.87 -11.40 9.34
C PHE A 209 2.62 -11.73 8.04
N ILE A 210 2.08 -12.66 7.25
CA ILE A 210 2.60 -12.97 5.92
C ILE A 210 2.49 -11.75 5.00
N LEU A 211 1.33 -11.07 4.94
CA LEU A 211 1.19 -9.84 4.14
C LEU A 211 2.20 -8.78 4.57
N PHE A 212 2.40 -8.59 5.88
CA PHE A 212 3.42 -7.69 6.40
C PHE A 212 4.83 -8.08 5.92
N LEU A 213 5.22 -9.35 6.03
CA LEU A 213 6.51 -9.82 5.52
C LEU A 213 6.65 -9.62 4.00
N THR A 214 5.57 -9.82 3.25
CA THR A 214 5.56 -9.55 1.80
C THR A 214 5.78 -8.06 1.51
N HIS A 215 5.12 -7.16 2.24
CA HIS A 215 5.33 -5.71 2.09
C HIS A 215 6.73 -5.27 2.54
N LEU A 216 7.27 -5.87 3.61
CA LEU A 216 8.63 -5.59 4.07
C LEU A 216 9.66 -6.06 3.04
N ALA A 217 9.52 -7.28 2.52
CA ALA A 217 10.38 -7.81 1.48
C ALA A 217 10.31 -6.97 0.21
N TYR A 218 9.10 -6.57 -0.20
CA TYR A 218 8.90 -5.66 -1.32
C TYR A 218 9.63 -4.32 -1.08
N GLY A 219 9.50 -3.73 0.11
CA GLY A 219 10.22 -2.52 0.49
C GLY A 219 11.74 -2.69 0.40
N ILE A 220 12.30 -3.80 0.88
CA ILE A 220 13.75 -4.08 0.81
C ILE A 220 14.23 -4.23 -0.63
N VAL A 221 13.47 -4.94 -1.47
CA VAL A 221 13.79 -5.13 -2.89
C VAL A 221 13.78 -3.78 -3.62
N GLU A 222 12.75 -2.97 -3.41
CA GLU A 222 12.65 -1.63 -4.00
C GLU A 222 13.85 -0.75 -3.59
N VAL A 223 14.27 -0.81 -2.32
CA VAL A 223 15.46 -0.10 -1.81
C VAL A 223 16.73 -0.58 -2.53
N SER A 224 16.88 -1.89 -2.67
CA SER A 224 18.07 -2.50 -3.26
C SER A 224 18.20 -2.16 -4.76
N CYS A 225 17.07 -2.17 -5.49
CA CYS A 225 17.02 -1.76 -6.90
C CYS A 225 17.32 -0.25 -7.06
N LEU A 226 16.80 0.60 -6.17
CA LEU A 226 17.12 2.02 -6.21
C LEU A 226 18.62 2.25 -5.97
N VAL A 227 19.23 1.64 -4.96
CA VAL A 227 20.68 1.84 -4.70
C VAL A 227 21.54 1.46 -5.91
N LEU A 228 21.19 0.40 -6.64
CA LEU A 228 21.89 -0.03 -7.86
C LEU A 228 21.71 0.93 -9.05
N SER A 229 20.60 1.66 -9.13
CA SER A 229 20.35 2.62 -10.21
C SER A 229 21.10 3.96 -10.06
N TRP A 230 21.62 4.25 -8.87
CA TRP A 230 22.34 5.50 -8.56
C TRP A 230 23.87 5.30 -8.41
N SER A 231 24.36 4.07 -8.53
CA SER A 231 25.78 3.68 -8.47
C SER A 231 26.32 3.36 -9.86
#